data_AF-A0A968HSH3-F1
#
_entry.id   AF-A0A968HSH3-F1
#
_cell.length_a   1.000
_cell.length_b   1.000
_cell.length_c   1.000
_cell.angle_alpha   90.00
_cell.angle_beta   90.00
_cell.angle_gamma   90.00
#
_symmetry.space_group_name_H-M   'P 1'
#
loop_
_entity.id
_entity.type
_entity.pdbx_description
1 polymer ?
#
loop_
_entity_poly.entity_id
_entity_poly.type
_entity_poly.pdbx_seq_one_letter_code
_entity_poly.pdbx_strand_id
1 'polypeptide(L)' 'MIQRTHKLAALVLVAFLSPSAIALAQQTTTRTGPNGNSQTTNRSVNGNTQTTTRTGSNGNTQTTNRTVDGNTQTTTRTRN' A
#
# COMPACT_ATOMS: atom_id res chain seq x y z
N MET A 1 15.22 27.90 5.61
CA MET A 1 14.00 27.42 4.93
C MET A 1 14.44 26.43 3.84
N ILE A 2 14.47 25.12 4.13
CA ILE A 2 15.01 24.11 3.20
C ILE A 2 13.85 23.52 2.40
N GLN A 3 13.76 23.89 1.12
CA GLN A 3 12.83 23.28 0.18
C GLN A 3 13.23 21.82 -0.05
N ARG A 4 12.33 20.89 0.31
CA ARG A 4 12.45 19.47 -0.06
C ARG A 4 11.83 19.27 -1.43
N THR A 5 12.67 19.18 -2.44
CA THR A 5 12.30 18.70 -3.78
C THR A 5 11.94 17.21 -3.68
N HIS A 6 10.67 16.90 -3.92
CA HIS A 6 10.19 15.51 -3.96
C HIS A 6 10.33 15.04 -5.40
N LYS A 7 11.39 14.28 -5.71
CA LYS A 7 11.44 13.50 -6.96
C LYS A 7 10.39 12.39 -6.85
N LEU A 8 9.23 12.63 -7.44
CA LEU A 8 8.17 11.63 -7.60
C LEU A 8 8.62 10.66 -8.70
N ALA A 9 9.05 9.45 -8.32
CA ALA A 9 9.21 8.36 -9.27
C ALA A 9 7.81 7.92 -9.73
N ALA A 10 7.43 8.32 -10.94
CA ALA A 10 6.19 7.92 -11.59
C ALA A 10 6.29 6.44 -11.99
N LEU A 11 5.38 5.60 -11.48
CA LEU A 11 5.20 4.22 -11.91
C LEU A 11 4.15 4.22 -13.04
N VAL A 12 4.57 3.88 -14.25
CA VAL A 12 3.71 3.74 -15.43
C VAL A 12 2.81 2.51 -15.27
N LEU A 13 1.50 2.71 -15.24
CA LEU A 13 0.51 1.63 -15.27
C LEU A 13 -0.11 1.55 -16.67
N VAL A 14 0.30 0.58 -17.48
CA VAL A 14 -0.38 0.24 -18.74
C VAL A 14 -1.48 -0.75 -18.40
N ALA A 15 -2.73 -0.30 -18.36
CA ALA A 15 -3.90 -1.17 -18.20
C ALA A 15 -4.66 -1.26 -19.51
N PHE A 16 -4.54 -2.41 -20.20
CA PHE A 16 -5.50 -2.81 -21.23
C PHE A 16 -6.85 -3.08 -20.54
N LEU A 17 -7.84 -2.24 -20.82
CA LEU A 17 -9.19 -2.34 -20.29
C LEU A 17 -9.94 -3.51 -20.95
N SER A 18 -10.08 -4.63 -20.25
CA SER A 18 -11.09 -5.64 -20.53
C SER A 18 -12.12 -5.66 -19.39
N PRO A 19 -13.44 -5.61 -19.66
CA PRO A 19 -14.45 -5.23 -18.67
C PRO A 19 -14.90 -6.32 -17.68
N SER A 20 -14.13 -7.39 -17.43
CA SER A 20 -14.61 -8.54 -16.63
C SER A 20 -13.71 -9.02 -15.49
N ALA A 21 -12.69 -8.26 -15.08
CA ALA A 21 -11.85 -8.65 -13.96
C ALA A 21 -12.35 -8.02 -12.65
N ILE A 22 -12.77 -8.85 -11.68
CA ILE A 22 -12.81 -8.47 -10.27
C ILE A 22 -11.42 -7.91 -9.95
N ALA A 23 -11.33 -6.61 -9.67
CA ALA A 23 -10.07 -5.89 -9.67
C ALA A 23 -9.14 -6.39 -8.56
N LEU A 24 -8.29 -7.37 -8.88
CA LEU A 24 -7.09 -7.70 -8.12
C LEU A 24 -6.10 -6.56 -8.31
N ALA A 25 -6.19 -5.55 -7.44
CA ALA A 25 -5.30 -4.41 -7.44
C ALA A 25 -4.19 -4.65 -6.42
N GLN A 26 -2.96 -4.84 -6.88
CA GLN A 26 -1.77 -4.86 -6.04
C GLN A 26 -0.94 -3.60 -6.29
N GLN A 27 -0.50 -2.97 -5.21
CA GLN A 27 0.34 -1.78 -5.23
C GLN A 27 1.48 -1.96 -4.22
N THR A 28 2.70 -1.77 -4.68
CA THR A 28 3.89 -1.66 -3.82
C THR A 28 4.44 -0.24 -3.89
N THR A 29 4.83 0.31 -2.75
CA THR A 29 5.45 1.65 -2.69
C THR A 29 6.55 1.66 -1.64
N THR A 30 7.76 2.01 -2.06
CA THR A 30 8.90 2.21 -1.18
C THR A 30 9.15 3.71 -1.02
N ARG A 31 9.34 4.16 0.22
CA ARG A 31 9.70 5.54 0.53
C ARG A 31 11.00 5.55 1.32
N THR A 32 11.98 6.30 0.85
CA THR A 32 13.29 6.46 1.50
C THR A 32 13.39 7.88 2.06
N GLY A 33 13.71 7.99 3.34
CA GLY A 33 13.93 9.25 4.03
C GLY A 33 15.32 9.84 3.74
N PRO A 34 15.54 11.11 4.12
CA PRO A 34 16.81 11.81 3.89
C PRO A 34 18.00 11.20 4.66
N ASN A 35 17.75 10.36 5.67
CA ASN A 35 18.76 9.63 6.42
C ASN A 35 18.98 8.20 5.88
N GLY A 36 18.46 7.87 4.70
CA GLY A 36 18.59 6.54 4.08
C GLY A 36 17.61 5.48 4.59
N ASN A 37 16.88 5.74 5.67
CA ASN A 37 15.87 4.80 6.18
C ASN A 37 14.75 4.63 5.16
N SER A 38 14.42 3.39 4.83
CA SER A 38 13.36 3.06 3.87
C SER A 38 12.18 2.38 4.55
N GLN A 39 10.98 2.63 4.05
CA GLN A 39 9.77 1.90 4.41
C GLN A 39 9.09 1.40 3.14
N THR A 40 8.74 0.12 3.12
CA THR A 40 7.97 -0.49 2.04
C THR A 40 6.52 -0.64 2.48
N THR A 41 5.58 -0.28 1.61
CA THR A 41 4.14 -0.51 1.78
C THR A 41 3.63 -1.37 0.66
N ASN A 42 3.07 -2.53 1.01
CA ASN A 42 2.37 -3.41 0.09
C ASN A 42 0.88 -3.32 0.37
N ARG A 43 0.07 -3.00 -0.63
CA ARG A 43 -1.39 -3.01 -0.57
C ARG A 43 -1.91 -4.00 -1.59
N SER A 44 -2.86 -4.83 -1.18
CA SER A 44 -3.63 -5.69 -2.06
C SER A 44 -5.11 -5.52 -1.77
N VAL A 45 -5.93 -5.48 -2.82
CA VAL A 45 -7.38 -5.51 -2.73
C VAL A 45 -7.87 -6.74 -3.48
N ASN A 46 -8.73 -7.52 -2.84
CA ASN A 46 -9.43 -8.63 -3.44
C ASN A 46 -10.89 -8.57 -2.98
N GLY A 47 -11.79 -8.32 -3.94
CA GLY A 47 -13.21 -8.11 -3.66
C GLY A 47 -13.44 -7.00 -2.65
N ASN A 48 -14.08 -7.35 -1.53
CA ASN A 48 -14.40 -6.42 -0.44
C ASN A 48 -13.32 -6.32 0.64
N THR A 49 -12.18 -6.99 0.45
CA THR A 49 -11.09 -7.06 1.43
C THR A 49 -9.85 -6.33 0.90
N GLN A 50 -9.27 -5.50 1.75
CA GLN A 50 -7.99 -4.84 1.52
C GLN A 50 -6.99 -5.21 2.61
N THR A 51 -5.84 -5.71 2.21
CA THR A 51 -4.68 -5.96 3.08
C THR A 51 -3.63 -4.89 2.82
N THR A 52 -3.07 -4.32 3.88
CA THR A 52 -1.92 -3.41 3.80
C THR A 52 -0.84 -3.84 4.77
N THR A 53 0.34 -4.16 4.25
CA THR A 53 1.54 -4.47 5.03
C THR A 53 2.53 -3.34 4.89
N ARG A 54 3.08 -2.86 6.02
CA ARG A 54 4.14 -1.87 6.07
C ARG A 54 5.34 -2.46 6.79
N THR A 55 6.50 -2.39 6.17
CA THR A 55 7.77 -2.85 6.74
C THR A 55 8.75 -1.68 6.81
N GLY A 56 9.24 -1.39 8.01
CA GLY A 56 10.22 -0.34 8.27
C GLY A 56 11.66 -0.82 8.04
N SER A 57 12.60 0.12 8.06
CA SER A 57 14.03 -0.16 7.87
C SER A 57 14.65 -1.02 8.97
N ASN A 58 14.00 -1.09 10.13
CA ASN A 58 14.38 -1.94 11.25
C ASN A 58 13.73 -3.34 11.20
N GLY A 59 13.02 -3.68 10.11
CA GLY A 59 12.32 -4.96 9.95
C GLY A 59 10.94 -5.03 10.60
N ASN A 60 10.58 -4.08 11.48
CA ASN A 60 9.26 -4.04 12.11
C ASN A 60 8.17 -3.97 11.05
N THR A 61 7.13 -4.77 11.26
CA THR A 61 6.06 -4.93 10.29
C THR A 61 4.70 -4.66 10.93
N GLN A 62 3.84 -3.95 10.19
CA GLN A 62 2.44 -3.76 10.54
C GLN A 62 1.56 -4.25 9.40
N THR A 63 0.60 -5.11 9.72
CA THR A 63 -0.42 -5.56 8.79
C THR A 63 -1.77 -5.00 9.21
N THR A 64 -2.51 -4.42 8.27
CA THR A 64 -3.88 -3.96 8.46
C THR A 64 -4.78 -4.63 7.44
N ASN A 65 -5.80 -5.32 7.91
CA ASN A 65 -6.84 -5.91 7.07
C ASN A 65 -8.12 -5.11 7.26
N ARG A 66 -8.76 -4.74 6.15
CA ARG A 66 -10.08 -4.11 6.14
C ARG A 66 -11.00 -4.95 5.29
N THR A 67 -12.19 -5.25 5.81
CA THR A 67 -13.24 -5.94 5.06
C THR A 67 -14.51 -5.12 5.17
N VAL A 68 -15.13 -4.86 4.03
CA VAL A 68 -16.40 -4.15 3.93
C VAL A 68 -17.50 -5.16 3.64
N ASP A 69 -18.59 -5.11 4.40
CA ASP A 69 -19.77 -5.91 4.14
C ASP A 69 -21.02 -5.04 4.29
N GLY A 70 -21.69 -4.76 3.17
CA GLY A 70 -22.73 -3.73 3.07
C GLY A 70 -22.23 -2.36 3.55
N ASN A 71 -22.88 -1.83 4.59
CA ASN A 71 -22.55 -0.54 5.20
C ASN A 71 -21.57 -0.67 6.40
N THR A 72 -21.09 -1.88 6.69
CA THR A 72 -20.18 -2.14 7.81
C THR A 72 -18.76 -2.31 7.32
N GLN A 73 -17.79 -1.73 8.03
CA GLN A 73 -16.37 -1.99 7.80
C GLN A 73 -15.71 -2.53 9.07
N THR A 74 -15.12 -3.72 8.95
CA THR A 74 -14.27 -4.31 10.00
C THR A 74 -12.81 -4.02 9.70
N THR A 75 -12.05 -3.62 10.71
CA THR A 75 -10.60 -3.37 10.59
C THR A 75 -9.84 -4.13 11.67
N THR A 76 -8.88 -4.95 11.24
CA THR A 76 -7.94 -5.65 12.13
C THR A 76 -6.53 -5.16 11.87
N ARG A 77 -5.76 -4.95 12.94
CA ARG A 77 -4.38 -4.46 12.84
C ARG A 77 -3.45 -5.22 13.77
N THR A 78 -2.40 -5.78 13.18
CA THR A 78 -1.35 -6.55 13.86
C THR A 78 -0.01 -5.86 13.65
N ARG A 79 0.85 -5.85 14.67
CA ARG A 79 2.22 -5.33 14.60
C ARG A 79 3.17 -6.38 15.16
N ASN A 80 4.28 -6.60 14.46
CA ASN A 80 5.40 -7.43 14.86
C ASN A 80 6.68 -6.59 14.85
#